data_AF-A0A2T0LX89-F1
#
_entry.id   AF-A0A2T0LX89-F1
#
_cell.length_a   1.000
_cell.length_b   1.000
_cell.length_c   1.000
_cell.angle_alpha   90.00
_cell.angle_beta   90.00
_cell.angle_gamma   90.00
#
_symmetry.space_group_name_H-M   'P 1'
#
loop_
_entity.id
_entity.type
_entity.pdbx_description
1 polymer ?
#
loop_
_entity_poly.entity_id
_entity_poly.type
_entity_poly.pdbx_seq_one_letter_code
_entity_poly.pdbx_strand_id
1 'polypeptide(L)' 'MVRRNLHEMTMAELAEEARRVGIPSVEHMSTEEIVEAIEQQREANDLLPADGDDHASGQESSMPPGWENFRGSS' A
#
# COMPACT_ATOMS: atom_id res chain seq x y z
N MET A 1 -19.72 -5.01 -9.17
CA MET A 1 -18.36 -4.99 -9.74
C MET A 1 -18.15 -6.28 -10.51
N VAL A 2 -17.81 -6.21 -11.79
CA VAL A 2 -17.47 -7.40 -12.58
C VAL A 2 -16.06 -7.83 -12.16
N ARG A 3 -15.93 -8.88 -11.33
CA ARG A 3 -14.64 -9.52 -11.09
C ARG A 3 -14.24 -10.21 -12.40
N ARG A 4 -13.37 -9.57 -13.20
CA ARG A 4 -12.74 -10.27 -14.33
C ARG A 4 -11.96 -11.46 -13.76
N ASN A 5 -12.10 -12.63 -14.38
CA ASN A 5 -11.31 -13.80 -14.03
C ASN A 5 -9.84 -13.55 -14.38
N LEU A 6 -8.99 -13.43 -13.36
CA LEU A 6 -7.54 -13.28 -13.54
C LEU A 6 -6.94 -14.51 -14.25
N HIS A 7 -7.53 -15.70 -14.05
CA HIS A 7 -7.11 -16.94 -14.71
C HIS A 7 -7.36 -16.98 -16.23
N GLU A 8 -8.23 -16.11 -16.76
CA GLU A 8 -8.51 -16.03 -18.20
C GLU A 8 -7.67 -14.93 -18.89
N MET A 9 -6.88 -14.16 -18.13
CA MET A 9 -6.08 -13.05 -18.62
C MET A 9 -4.74 -13.51 -19.20
N THR A 10 -4.27 -12.80 -20.21
CA THR A 10 -2.90 -12.95 -20.70
C THR A 10 -1.88 -12.38 -19.70
N MET A 11 -0.61 -12.77 -19.85
CA MET A 11 0.48 -12.21 -19.05
C MET A 11 0.55 -10.68 -19.10
N ALA A 12 0.31 -10.09 -20.26
CA ALA A 12 0.31 -8.63 -20.42
C ALA A 12 -0.84 -7.98 -19.65
N GLU A 13 -2.03 -8.59 -19.68
CA GLU A 13 -3.19 -8.11 -18.93
C GLU A 13 -3.01 -8.27 -17.41
N LEU A 14 -2.42 -9.38 -16.97
CA LEU A 14 -2.06 -9.59 -15.57
C LEU A 14 -1.04 -8.56 -15.08
N ALA A 15 -0.01 -8.26 -15.88
CA ALA A 15 0.98 -7.24 -15.54
C ALA A 15 0.36 -5.82 -15.47
N GLU A 16 -0.61 -5.53 -16.33
CA GLU A 16 -1.35 -4.26 -16.29
C GLU A 16 -2.25 -4.16 -15.06
N GLU A 17 -2.99 -5.20 -14.72
CA GLU A 17 -3.82 -5.23 -13.51
C GLU A 17 -2.98 -5.21 -12.23
N ALA A 18 -1.84 -5.91 -12.20
CA ALA A 18 -0.87 -5.84 -11.10
C ALA A 18 -0.43 -4.39 -10.86
N ARG A 19 -0.05 -3.67 -11.92
CA ARG A 19 0.33 -2.26 -11.83
C ARG A 19 -0.81 -1.37 -11.34
N ARG A 20 -2.05 -1.68 -11.74
CA ARG A 20 -3.26 -0.95 -11.34
C ARG A 20 -3.56 -1.07 -9.85
N VAL A 21 -3.29 -2.23 -9.26
CA VAL A 21 -3.51 -2.47 -7.82
C VAL A 21 -2.30 -2.06 -6.97
N GLY A 22 -1.17 -1.74 -7.58
CA GLY A 22 0.02 -1.19 -6.90
C GLY A 22 1.25 -2.09 -6.88
N ILE A 23 1.27 -3.17 -7.67
CA ILE A 23 2.40 -4.10 -7.76
C ILE A 23 3.36 -3.63 -8.88
N PRO A 24 4.61 -3.23 -8.55
CA PRO A 24 5.47 -2.50 -9.48
C PRO A 24 6.11 -3.37 -10.58
N SER A 25 6.39 -4.66 -10.32
CA SER A 25 6.91 -5.57 -11.34
C SER A 25 6.56 -7.02 -11.06
N VAL A 26 6.29 -7.75 -12.14
CA VAL A 26 5.88 -9.17 -12.14
C VAL A 26 6.72 -10.01 -13.10
N GLU A 27 7.77 -9.45 -13.70
CA GLU A 27 8.57 -10.10 -14.77
C GLU A 27 9.27 -11.40 -14.34
N HIS A 28 9.46 -11.59 -13.04
CA HIS A 28 10.10 -12.78 -12.48
C HIS A 28 9.10 -13.78 -11.86
N MET A 29 7.82 -13.46 -11.88
CA MET A 29 6.76 -14.26 -11.23
C MET A 29 6.06 -15.17 -12.22
N SER A 30 5.64 -16.34 -11.73
CA SER A 30 4.78 -17.25 -12.49
C SER A 30 3.36 -16.67 -12.61
N THR A 31 2.58 -17.13 -13.60
CA THR A 31 1.18 -16.69 -13.77
C THR A 31 0.37 -16.79 -12.49
N GLU A 32 0.48 -17.92 -11.80
CA GLU A 32 -0.24 -18.19 -10.56
C GLU A 32 0.17 -17.23 -9.44
N GLU A 33 1.48 -16.97 -9.29
CA GLU A 33 2.00 -16.02 -8.31
C GLU A 33 1.49 -14.59 -8.57
N ILE A 34 1.36 -14.19 -9.84
CA ILE A 34 0.82 -12.87 -10.20
C ILE A 34 -0.66 -12.77 -9.84
N VAL A 35 -1.44 -13.82 -10.11
CA VAL A 35 -2.86 -13.88 -9.74
C VAL A 35 -3.02 -13.74 -8.23
N GLU A 36 -2.30 -14.54 -7.45
CA GLU A 36 -2.35 -14.50 -5.98
C GLU A 36 -1.92 -13.12 -5.44
N ALA A 37 -0.87 -12.53 -5.98
CA ALA A 37 -0.40 -11.21 -5.58
C ALA A 37 -1.45 -10.12 -5.87
N ILE A 38 -2.11 -10.17 -7.02
CA ILE A 38 -3.20 -9.23 -7.37
C ILE A 38 -4.37 -9.38 -6.40
N GLU A 39 -4.77 -10.60 -6.07
CA GLU A 39 -5.87 -10.85 -5.13
C GLU A 39 -5.53 -10.34 -3.72
N GLN A 40 -4.33 -10.64 -3.22
CA GLN A 40 -3.86 -10.14 -1.92
C GLN A 40 -3.77 -8.62 -1.88
N GLN A 41 -3.24 -7.99 -2.93
CA GLN A 41 -3.15 -6.52 -2.98
C GLN A 41 -4.53 -5.87 -3.06
N ARG A 42 -5.49 -6.47 -3.79
CA ARG A 42 -6.88 -6.00 -3.82
C ARG A 42 -7.53 -6.08 -2.45
N GLU A 43 -7.33 -7.19 -1.73
CA GLU A 43 -7.83 -7.35 -0.36
C GLU A 43 -7.18 -6.32 0.57
N ALA A 44 -5.86 -6.13 0.51
CA ALA A 44 -5.17 -5.11 1.28
C ALA A 44 -5.69 -3.69 0.99
N ASN A 45 -5.94 -3.36 -0.27
CA ASN A 45 -6.49 -2.07 -0.68
C ASN A 45 -7.96 -1.88 -0.28
N ASP A 46 -8.74 -2.96 -0.11
CA ASP A 46 -10.12 -2.91 0.39
C ASP A 46 -10.15 -2.70 1.91
N LEU A 47 -9.19 -3.31 2.62
CA LEU A 47 -9.01 -3.19 4.08
C LEU A 47 -8.38 -1.88 4.52
N LEU A 48 -7.60 -1.23 3.66
CA LEU A 48 -7.14 0.14 3.83
C LEU A 48 -8.24 1.07 3.30
N PRO A 49 -9.16 1.59 4.15
CA PRO A 49 -9.93 2.74 3.73
C PRO A 49 -8.92 3.79 3.25
N ALA A 50 -9.26 4.46 2.15
CA ALA A 50 -8.60 5.69 1.77
C ALA A 50 -8.88 6.73 2.86
N ASP A 51 -8.24 6.59 4.03
CA ASP A 51 -8.04 7.64 5.01
C ASP A 51 -7.04 8.61 4.36
N GLY A 52 -7.56 9.32 3.37
CA GLY A 52 -7.12 10.64 2.95
C GLY A 52 -7.64 11.71 3.91
N ASP A 53 -7.80 11.40 5.20
CA ASP A 53 -7.93 12.41 6.25
C ASP A 53 -6.53 12.83 6.67
N ASP A 54 -6.00 13.80 5.91
CA ASP A 54 -5.50 15.09 6.39
C ASP A 54 -4.99 15.21 7.84
N HIS A 55 -4.31 14.20 8.38
CA HIS A 55 -3.43 14.41 9.53
C HIS A 55 -2.05 14.92 9.09
N ALA A 56 -2.06 15.82 8.10
CA ALA A 56 -1.26 17.03 8.12
C ALA A 56 -1.79 18.03 9.17
N SER A 57 -2.42 17.56 10.26
CA SER A 57 -2.37 18.30 11.51
C SER A 57 -0.89 18.48 11.84
N GLY A 58 -0.42 19.71 11.64
CA GLY A 58 0.80 20.23 12.25
C GLY A 58 0.71 20.08 13.76
N GLN A 59 0.90 18.86 14.25
CA GLN A 59 1.31 18.58 15.61
C GLN A 59 2.78 19.00 15.64
N GLU A 60 2.93 20.31 15.86
CA GLU A 60 3.83 20.88 16.83
C GLU A 60 4.67 19.79 17.49
N SER A 61 5.98 19.84 17.28
CA SER A 61 6.96 19.04 18.00
C SER A 61 6.87 19.32 19.50
N SER A 62 5.79 18.88 20.13
CA SER A 62 5.61 18.82 21.58
C SER A 62 6.44 17.64 22.01
N MET A 63 7.63 17.97 22.49
CA MET A 63 8.63 17.05 23.01
C MET A 63 8.01 16.00 23.93
N PRO A 64 8.51 14.76 23.93
CA PRO A 64 7.98 13.71 24.81
C PRO A 64 8.15 14.10 26.29
N PRO A 65 7.20 13.74 27.16
CA PRO A 65 7.26 14.04 28.58
C PRO A 65 8.55 13.47 29.19
N GLY A 66 9.36 14.35 29.79
CA GLY A 66 10.69 14.00 30.34
C GLY A 66 11.88 14.64 29.64
N TRP A 67 11.69 15.30 28.49
CA TRP A 67 12.77 16.02 27.78
C TRP A 67 12.95 17.48 28.20
N GLU A 68 12.17 17.96 29.18
CA GLU A 68 12.26 19.31 29.74
C GLU A 68 13.62 19.60 30.43
N ASN A 69 14.31 18.56 30.90
CA ASN A 69 15.58 18.69 31.64
C ASN A 69 16.82 18.95 30.75
N PHE A 70 16.73 18.80 29.43
CA PHE A 70 17.89 18.93 28.53
C PHE A 70 18.12 20.36 28.02
N ARG A 71 17.19 21.30 28.30
CA ARG A 71 17.25 22.68 27.77
C ARG A 71 18.24 23.59 28.54
N GLY A 72 18.75 23.20 29.71
CA GLY A 72 19.41 24.14 30.61
C GLY A 72 20.56 23.57 31.43
N SER A 73 21.59 23.02 30.78
CA SER A 73 22.89 22.84 31.44
C SER A 73 23.97 23.55 30.62
N SER A 74 24.10 24.84 30.86
CA SER A 74 25.30 25.64 30.56
C SER A 74 25.83 26.16 31.89
#